data_AF-A0A1I7TNH4-F1
#
_entry.id   AF-A0A1I7TNH4-F1
#
_cell.length_a   1.000
_cell.length_b   1.000
_cell.length_c   1.000
_cell.angle_alpha   90.00
_cell.angle_beta   90.00
_cell.angle_gamma   90.00
#
_symmetry.space_group_name_H-M   'P 1'
#
loop_
_entity.id
_entity.type
_entity.pdbx_description
1 polymer ?
#
loop_
_entity_poly.entity_id
_entity_poly.type
_entity_poly.pdbx_seq_one_letter_code
_entity_poly.pdbx_strand_id
1 'polypeptide(L)'
;MQGYFAILLLALFAGVEMCTDSNASCANWVANGFCTSTFYSDAQKTQYCAASCGLCSGVSSTGSSASSSSASSSASTCVDSTSSCATWASNGFCTSTFYTPQQKAQYCAATCSLCDGSSVSSDSTTQATATTSV
;
A
#
# COMPACT_ATOMS: atom_id res chain seq x y z
N MET A 1 -28.73 -43.39 12.27
CA MET A 1 -28.30 -42.32 11.34
C MET A 1 -28.43 -40.96 12.04
N GLN A 2 -27.71 -40.72 13.14
CA GLN A 2 -27.91 -39.50 13.97
C GLN A 2 -26.62 -38.82 14.47
N GLY A 3 -25.43 -39.34 14.15
CA GLY A 3 -24.16 -38.81 14.69
C GLY A 3 -23.48 -37.71 13.86
N TYR A 4 -23.78 -37.60 12.56
CA TYR A 4 -23.05 -36.70 11.66
C TYR A 4 -23.61 -35.27 11.63
N PHE A 5 -24.84 -35.07 12.09
CA PHE A 5 -25.52 -33.77 12.08
C PHE A 5 -24.99 -32.83 13.19
N ALA A 6 -24.49 -33.38 14.30
CA ALA A 6 -23.89 -32.61 15.38
C ALA A 6 -22.45 -32.14 15.07
N ILE A 7 -21.74 -32.84 14.19
CA ILE A 7 -20.35 -32.52 13.83
C ILE A 7 -20.31 -31.39 12.79
N LEU A 8 -21.31 -31.31 11.91
CA LEU A 8 -21.45 -30.21 10.93
C LEU A 8 -21.81 -28.86 11.57
N LEU A 9 -22.36 -28.86 12.79
CA LEU A 9 -22.73 -27.64 13.53
C LEU A 9 -21.56 -27.05 14.35
N LEU A 10 -20.49 -27.83 14.57
CA LEU A 10 -19.28 -27.40 15.29
C LEU A 10 -18.21 -26.76 14.38
N ALA A 11 -18.37 -26.83 13.05
CA ALA A 11 -17.40 -26.31 12.08
C ALA A 11 -17.70 -24.88 11.57
N LEU A 12 -18.71 -24.19 12.14
CA LEU A 12 -19.11 -22.83 11.72
C LEU A 12 -18.66 -21.71 12.67
N PHE A 13 -18.00 -22.03 13.79
CA PHE A 13 -17.29 -21.02 14.58
C PHE A 13 -15.85 -20.87 14.06
N ALA A 14 -15.72 -20.60 12.75
CA ALA A 14 -14.47 -20.13 12.20
C ALA A 14 -14.22 -18.73 12.77
N GLY A 15 -13.08 -18.59 13.45
CA GLY A 15 -12.69 -17.45 14.26
C GLY A 15 -13.06 -16.10 13.64
N VAL A 16 -14.02 -15.44 14.27
CA VAL A 16 -14.02 -13.99 14.33
C VAL A 16 -12.87 -13.62 15.26
N GLU A 17 -11.66 -13.52 14.72
CA GLU A 17 -10.57 -12.85 15.45
C GLU A 17 -11.06 -11.42 15.70
N MET A 18 -11.50 -11.19 16.94
CA MET A 18 -11.97 -9.91 17.42
C MET A 18 -10.76 -8.98 17.29
N CYS A 19 -10.76 -8.17 16.24
CA CYS A 19 -9.63 -7.28 16.07
C CYS A 19 -9.69 -6.17 17.10
N THR A 20 -8.91 -6.34 18.16
CA THR A 20 -8.77 -5.40 19.25
C THR A 20 -7.29 -5.23 19.55
N ASP A 21 -6.93 -4.10 20.14
CA ASP A 21 -5.62 -3.94 20.72
C ASP A 21 -5.50 -4.82 21.98
N SER A 22 -4.46 -5.63 22.02
CA SER A 22 -4.14 -6.47 23.19
C SER A 22 -3.42 -5.69 24.28
N ASN A 23 -2.83 -4.54 23.93
CA ASN A 23 -2.02 -3.74 24.85
C ASN A 23 -2.52 -2.29 24.97
N ALA A 24 -2.62 -1.78 26.21
CA ALA A 24 -3.05 -0.41 26.45
C ALA A 24 -2.07 0.65 25.91
N SER A 25 -0.79 0.29 25.74
CA SER A 25 0.24 1.20 25.21
C SER A 25 0.22 1.31 23.68
N CYS A 26 -0.71 0.67 22.99
CA CYS A 26 -0.77 0.70 21.52
C CYS A 26 -0.82 2.12 20.97
N ALA A 27 -1.60 3.02 21.57
CA ALA A 27 -1.63 4.43 21.16
C ALA A 27 -0.24 5.09 21.16
N ASN A 28 0.56 4.81 22.20
CA ASN A 28 1.92 5.34 22.29
C ASN A 28 2.87 4.64 21.30
N TRP A 29 2.77 3.32 21.15
CA TRP A 29 3.63 2.55 20.26
C TRP A 29 3.38 2.89 18.80
N VAL A 30 2.12 3.04 18.39
CA VAL A 30 1.77 3.51 17.04
C VAL A 30 2.30 4.92 16.79
N ALA A 31 2.17 5.84 17.77
CA ALA A 31 2.76 7.18 17.67
C ALA A 31 4.30 7.16 17.57
N ASN A 32 4.96 6.15 18.14
CA ASN A 32 6.41 5.94 18.04
C ASN A 32 6.83 5.07 16.83
N GLY A 33 5.90 4.75 15.92
CA GLY A 33 6.21 4.02 14.68
C GLY A 33 6.27 2.50 14.81
N PHE A 34 5.63 1.91 15.83
CA PHE A 34 5.58 0.45 16.02
C PHE A 34 5.04 -0.30 14.78
N CYS A 35 3.98 0.22 14.14
CA CYS A 35 3.36 -0.43 12.98
C CYS A 35 4.26 -0.41 11.73
N THR A 36 5.12 0.60 11.58
CA THR A 36 6.03 0.76 10.44
C THR A 36 7.45 0.28 10.72
N SER A 37 7.75 -0.05 11.98
CA SER A 37 9.04 -0.55 12.41
C SER A 37 9.38 -1.89 11.76
N THR A 38 10.62 -2.03 11.30
CA THR A 38 11.18 -3.29 10.77
C THR A 38 11.69 -4.21 11.88
N PHE A 39 11.75 -3.73 13.13
CA PHE A 39 12.17 -4.50 14.30
C PHE A 39 11.10 -5.48 14.78
N TYR A 40 9.83 -5.20 14.50
CA TYR A 40 8.69 -6.04 14.86
C TYR A 40 8.15 -6.74 13.61
N SER A 41 7.89 -8.04 13.71
CA SER A 41 7.25 -8.79 12.63
C SER A 41 5.78 -8.41 12.50
N ASP A 42 5.19 -8.61 11.32
CA ASP A 42 3.76 -8.37 11.10
C ASP A 42 2.88 -9.15 12.08
N ALA A 43 3.29 -10.38 12.43
CA ALA A 43 2.62 -11.17 13.45
C ALA A 43 2.64 -10.50 14.83
N GLN A 44 3.76 -9.88 15.22
CA GLN A 44 3.85 -9.15 16.50
C GLN A 44 3.00 -7.87 16.47
N LYS A 45 2.99 -7.16 15.34
CA LYS A 45 2.18 -5.94 15.18
C LYS A 45 0.70 -6.25 15.31
N THR A 46 0.25 -7.32 14.66
CA THR A 46 -1.13 -7.81 14.77
C THR A 46 -1.41 -8.34 16.17
N GLN A 47 -0.51 -9.10 16.80
CA GLN A 47 -0.76 -9.64 18.13
C GLN A 47 -0.93 -8.56 19.20
N TYR A 48 -0.08 -7.51 19.18
CA TYR A 48 -0.11 -6.48 20.21
C TYR A 48 -1.12 -5.38 19.93
N CYS A 49 -1.12 -4.87 18.70
CA CYS A 49 -1.84 -3.66 18.34
C CYS A 49 -2.56 -3.78 17.00
N ALA A 50 -3.32 -4.86 16.79
CA ALA A 50 -4.02 -5.09 15.52
C ALA A 50 -4.91 -3.91 15.13
N ALA A 51 -5.70 -3.39 16.08
CA ALA A 51 -6.66 -2.32 15.83
C ALA A 51 -5.99 -0.98 15.64
N SER A 52 -5.06 -0.62 16.53
CA SER A 52 -4.31 0.64 16.44
C SER A 52 -3.40 0.69 15.21
N CYS A 53 -2.89 -0.46 14.75
CA CYS A 53 -2.12 -0.53 13.50
C CYS A 53 -2.98 -0.70 12.24
N GLY A 54 -4.31 -0.82 12.36
CA GLY A 54 -5.19 -1.02 11.21
C GLY A 54 -5.03 -2.38 10.51
N LEU A 55 -4.52 -3.38 11.23
CA LEU A 55 -4.25 -4.74 10.75
C LEU A 55 -5.46 -5.68 10.88
N CYS A 56 -6.62 -5.15 11.24
CA CYS A 56 -7.89 -5.85 11.50
C CYS A 56 -8.58 -6.56 10.32
N SER A 57 -7.85 -6.87 9.26
CA SER A 57 -8.41 -7.44 8.03
C SER A 57 -7.96 -8.88 7.74
N GLY A 58 -7.68 -9.69 8.77
CA GLY A 58 -7.49 -11.14 8.60
C GLY A 58 -8.75 -11.76 7.99
N VAL A 59 -8.71 -12.56 6.91
CA VAL A 59 -8.04 -13.85 6.81
C VAL A 59 -7.51 -14.06 5.38
N SER A 60 -6.21 -13.90 5.15
CA SER A 60 -5.53 -14.60 4.04
C SER A 60 -5.06 -15.96 4.56
N SER A 61 -6.02 -16.86 4.77
CA SER A 61 -5.77 -18.29 4.70
C SER A 61 -5.64 -18.63 3.23
N THR A 62 -4.42 -18.69 2.72
CA THR A 62 -3.86 -19.79 1.92
C THR A 62 -2.44 -19.38 1.57
N GLY A 63 -1.46 -20.16 2.00
CA GLY A 63 -0.07 -19.92 1.66
C GLY A 63 0.14 -19.88 0.15
N SER A 64 0.98 -18.96 -0.30
CA SER A 64 2.06 -19.19 -1.27
C SER A 64 2.80 -17.88 -1.51
N SER A 65 4.12 -17.97 -1.45
CA SER A 65 5.04 -16.94 -1.88
C SER A 65 4.79 -16.61 -3.36
N ALA A 66 4.44 -15.36 -3.66
CA ALA A 66 4.87 -14.67 -4.87
C ALA A 66 4.71 -13.16 -4.65
N SER A 67 5.81 -12.47 -4.90
CA SER A 67 5.98 -11.04 -4.81
C SER A 67 5.03 -10.25 -5.70
N SER A 68 4.87 -9.00 -5.29
CA SER A 68 4.60 -7.83 -6.13
C SER A 68 3.14 -7.56 -6.51
N SER A 69 2.77 -6.31 -6.19
CA SER A 69 1.98 -5.44 -7.07
C SER A 69 0.52 -5.84 -7.29
N SER A 70 -0.36 -5.10 -6.62
CA SER A 70 -1.48 -4.33 -7.22
C SER A 70 -2.36 -3.88 -6.06
N ALA A 71 -2.31 -2.61 -5.71
CA ALA A 71 -3.25 -1.61 -6.23
C ALA A 71 -4.69 -1.89 -5.73
N SER A 72 -5.04 -1.20 -4.64
CA SER A 72 -6.34 -0.56 -4.53
C SER A 72 -6.17 0.52 -3.45
N SER A 73 -5.74 1.73 -3.81
CA SER A 73 -6.62 2.73 -4.42
C SER A 73 -7.83 2.96 -3.53
N SER A 74 -7.67 3.85 -2.55
CA SER A 74 -8.74 4.74 -2.11
C SER A 74 -8.10 5.96 -1.49
N ALA A 75 -8.01 7.00 -2.33
CA ALA A 75 -7.64 8.38 -2.02
C ALA A 75 -6.18 8.62 -1.58
N SER A 76 -5.23 8.44 -2.50
CA SER A 76 -4.10 9.37 -2.54
C SER A 76 -4.71 10.75 -2.81
N THR A 77 -4.95 11.55 -1.78
CA THR A 77 -5.39 12.93 -1.98
C THR A 77 -4.38 13.56 -2.93
N CYS A 78 -4.83 13.97 -4.11
CA CYS A 78 -4.05 14.76 -5.05
C CYS A 78 -3.78 16.11 -4.42
N VAL A 79 -2.78 16.18 -3.57
CA VAL A 79 -2.40 17.40 -2.87
C VAL A 79 -0.91 17.54 -2.91
N ASP A 80 -0.49 18.79 -2.87
CA ASP A 80 0.91 19.11 -2.61
C ASP A 80 1.21 18.81 -1.14
N SER A 81 2.25 18.03 -0.91
CA SER A 81 2.73 17.70 0.44
C SER A 81 3.53 18.84 1.07
N THR A 82 3.86 19.88 0.28
CA THR A 82 4.65 21.02 0.73
C THR A 82 4.16 22.32 0.09
N SER A 83 4.19 23.41 0.86
CA SER A 83 3.88 24.76 0.37
C SER A 83 4.91 25.29 -0.61
N SER A 84 6.08 24.65 -0.72
CA SER A 84 7.16 25.07 -1.62
C SER A 84 6.94 24.64 -3.09
N CYS A 85 5.87 23.89 -3.37
CA CYS A 85 5.64 23.34 -4.71
C CYS A 85 5.56 24.39 -5.81
N ALA A 86 4.93 25.53 -5.58
CA ALA A 86 4.88 26.64 -6.54
C ALA A 86 6.31 27.10 -6.93
N THR A 87 7.15 27.36 -5.92
CA THR A 87 8.55 27.75 -6.14
C THR A 87 9.33 26.65 -6.85
N TRP A 88 9.22 25.41 -6.42
CA TRP A 88 9.94 24.29 -7.01
C TRP A 88 9.53 24.02 -8.46
N ALA A 89 8.23 24.10 -8.76
CA ALA A 89 7.72 24.00 -10.12
C ALA A 89 8.28 25.11 -11.02
N SER A 90 8.34 26.36 -10.53
CA SER A 90 9.00 27.47 -11.26
C SER A 90 10.50 27.24 -11.45
N ASN A 91 11.17 26.51 -10.55
CA ASN A 91 12.57 26.12 -10.67
C ASN A 91 12.77 24.83 -11.50
N GLY A 92 11.72 24.29 -12.14
CA GLY A 92 11.80 23.13 -13.01
C GLY A 92 11.71 21.77 -12.31
N PHE A 93 11.23 21.71 -11.07
CA PHE A 93 11.10 20.44 -10.33
C PHE A 93 10.24 19.41 -11.07
N CYS A 94 9.10 19.83 -11.64
CA CYS A 94 8.19 18.92 -12.35
C CYS A 94 8.81 18.35 -13.64
N THR A 95 9.72 19.08 -14.28
CA THR A 95 10.38 18.69 -15.54
C THR A 95 11.79 18.12 -15.33
N SER A 96 12.34 18.24 -14.13
CA SER A 96 13.69 17.77 -13.78
C SER A 96 13.85 16.26 -13.98
N THR A 97 14.94 15.84 -14.61
CA THR A 97 15.31 14.42 -14.75
C THR A 97 16.01 13.85 -13.52
N PHE A 98 16.43 14.72 -12.58
CA PHE A 98 17.07 14.32 -11.33
C PHE A 98 16.07 13.70 -10.33
N TYR A 99 14.77 14.02 -10.45
CA TYR A 99 13.72 13.50 -9.58
C TYR A 99 12.84 12.51 -10.34
N THR A 100 12.51 11.40 -9.69
CA THR A 100 11.63 10.40 -10.30
C THR A 100 10.17 10.90 -10.35
N PRO A 101 9.35 10.39 -11.28
CA PRO A 101 7.91 10.70 -11.31
C PRO A 101 7.22 10.43 -9.97
N GLN A 102 7.66 9.39 -9.25
CA GLN A 102 7.15 9.07 -7.92
C GLN A 102 7.54 10.11 -6.88
N GLN A 103 8.78 10.60 -6.89
CA GLN A 103 9.19 11.70 -6.00
C GLN A 103 8.42 12.98 -6.31
N LYS A 104 8.22 13.30 -7.59
CA LYS A 104 7.43 14.46 -7.99
C LYS A 104 5.98 14.35 -7.51
N ALA A 105 5.38 13.17 -7.65
CA ALA A 105 4.04 12.90 -7.13
C ALA A 105 4.00 12.91 -5.59
N GLN A 106 5.05 12.47 -4.92
CA GLN A 106 5.10 12.49 -3.45
C GLN A 106 5.12 13.92 -2.90
N TYR A 107 5.86 14.83 -3.52
CA TYR A 107 6.01 16.19 -3.01
C TYR A 107 4.95 17.15 -3.54
N CYS A 108 4.71 17.11 -4.85
CA CYS A 108 3.96 18.14 -5.56
C CYS A 108 3.01 17.54 -6.60
N ALA A 109 2.21 16.53 -6.21
CA ALA A 109 1.29 15.85 -7.12
C ALA A 109 0.37 16.83 -7.85
N ALA A 110 -0.27 17.74 -7.12
CA ALA A 110 -1.25 18.68 -7.68
C ALA A 110 -0.55 19.73 -8.54
N THR A 111 0.52 20.35 -8.02
CA THR A 111 1.29 21.37 -8.75
C THR A 111 1.94 20.79 -10.01
N CYS A 112 2.44 19.55 -9.99
CA CYS A 112 3.01 18.89 -11.16
C CYS A 112 1.96 18.18 -12.04
N SER A 113 0.67 18.30 -11.73
CA SER A 113 -0.43 17.67 -12.49
C SER A 113 -0.31 16.13 -12.62
N LEU A 114 0.20 15.46 -11.59
CA LEU A 114 0.45 14.00 -11.56
C LEU A 114 -0.70 13.19 -10.94
N CYS A 115 -1.86 13.81 -10.78
CA CYS A 115 -2.95 13.31 -9.97
C CYS A 115 -3.90 12.31 -10.66
N ASP A 116 -3.70 12.05 -11.94
CA ASP A 116 -4.56 11.17 -12.73
C ASP A 116 -4.18 9.68 -12.64
N GLY A 117 -3.27 9.31 -11.73
CA GLY A 117 -3.12 7.93 -11.26
C GLY A 117 -2.79 6.85 -12.30
N SER A 118 -2.40 7.21 -13.52
CA SER A 118 -2.13 6.24 -14.58
C SER A 118 -0.74 6.48 -15.14
N SER A 119 0.19 5.64 -14.70
CA SER A 119 1.15 5.00 -15.61
C SER A 119 1.76 5.93 -16.67
N VAL A 120 2.73 6.75 -16.31
CA VAL A 120 3.95 6.77 -17.15
C VAL A 120 4.73 5.48 -16.88
N SER A 121 4.07 4.35 -17.13
CA SER A 121 4.74 3.20 -17.71
C SER A 121 5.19 3.73 -19.06
N SER A 122 6.47 4.11 -19.11
CA SER A 122 7.34 3.95 -20.25
C SER A 122 6.60 3.67 -21.56
N ASP A 123 6.04 4.71 -22.16
CA ASP A 123 6.18 4.83 -23.60
C ASP A 123 7.68 5.01 -23.85
N SER A 124 8.39 3.89 -23.92
CA SER A 124 9.54 3.78 -24.80
C SER A 124 8.97 3.64 -26.20
N THR A 125 8.60 4.79 -26.76
CA THR A 125 8.50 5.06 -28.19
C THR A 125 9.51 4.19 -28.96
N THR A 126 8.96 3.45 -29.92
CA THR A 126 9.53 3.18 -31.25
C THR A 126 10.82 2.36 -31.32
N GLN A 127 10.69 1.15 -31.87
CA GLN A 127 11.63 0.74 -32.91
C GLN A 127 10.87 0.47 -34.21
N ALA A 128 10.99 1.47 -35.09
CA ALA A 128 10.66 1.39 -36.50
C ALA A 128 11.56 0.34 -37.19
N THR A 129 10.95 -0.35 -38.16
CA THR A 129 11.47 -0.60 -39.50
C THR A 129 12.91 -1.11 -39.64
N ALA A 130 13.06 -2.38 -40.05
CA ALA A 130 14.17 -2.82 -40.88
C ALA A 130 13.64 -3.44 -42.18
N THR A 131 13.75 -2.63 -43.22
CA THR A 131 13.57 -2.86 -44.65
C THR A 131 14.64 -3.83 -45.21
N THR A 132 14.19 -4.78 -46.04
CA THR A 132 14.84 -5.36 -47.25
C THR A 132 16.23 -6.02 -47.16
N SER A 133 16.35 -7.24 -47.69
CA SER A 133 17.11 -7.51 -48.93
C SER A 133 16.90 -8.94 -49.45
N VAL A 134 16.99 -9.03 -50.78
CA VAL A 134 16.78 -10.13 -51.72
C VAL A 134 17.50 -11.44 -51.41
#